data_AF-A0A6J6KC10-F1
#
_entry.id   AF-A0A6J6KC10-F1
#
_cell.length_a   1.000
_cell.length_b   1.000
_cell.length_c   1.000
_cell.angle_alpha   90.00
_cell.angle_beta   90.00
_cell.angle_gamma   90.00
#
_symmetry.space_group_name_H-M   'P 1'
#
loop_
_entity.id
_entity.type
_entity.pdbx_description
1 polymer ?
#
loop_
_entity_poly.entity_id
_entity_poly.type
_entity_poly.pdbx_seq_one_letter_code
_entity_poly.pdbx_strand_id
1 'polypeptide(L)'
;MVKPPPFRKRLTPTDQVTDLVESVKSYARQETLGPLKGAARWLGMGTAAASSLGLSMVFLALAVLRLSQDLGGTTLDGSWSFLHYFFTLIVISLLVWLSFSRISQRSLAKGE
;
A
#
# COMPACT_ATOMS: atom_id res chain seq x y z
N MET A 1 43.22 -35.84 21.66
CA MET A 1 42.12 -36.25 22.56
C MET A 1 40.80 -36.14 21.81
N VAL A 2 40.22 -37.27 21.38
CA VAL A 2 38.92 -37.32 20.69
C VAL A 2 37.83 -37.33 21.77
N LYS A 3 36.93 -36.35 21.75
CA LYS A 3 35.81 -36.26 22.70
C LYS A 3 34.86 -37.43 22.40
N PRO A 4 34.45 -38.25 23.39
CA PRO A 4 33.54 -39.35 23.14
C PRO A 4 32.23 -38.81 22.52
N PRO A 5 31.62 -39.54 21.58
CA PRO A 5 30.36 -39.10 20.97
C PRO A 5 29.30 -38.89 22.06
N PRO A 6 28.45 -37.86 21.94
CA PRO A 6 27.40 -37.63 22.92
C PRO A 6 26.52 -38.88 23.01
N PHE A 7 26.20 -39.29 24.24
CA PHE A 7 25.30 -40.39 24.52
C PHE A 7 23.99 -40.16 23.74
N ARG A 8 23.68 -41.01 22.76
CA ARG A 8 22.37 -40.94 22.06
C ARG A 8 21.29 -41.16 23.12
N LYS A 9 20.57 -40.09 23.48
CA LYS A 9 19.34 -40.23 24.26
C LYS A 9 18.42 -41.16 23.45
N ARG A 10 18.01 -42.26 24.08
CA ARG A 10 17.03 -43.18 23.51
C ARG A 10 15.68 -42.46 23.58
N LEU A 11 15.32 -41.75 22.51
CA LEU A 11 14.08 -40.99 22.39
C LEU A 11 12.91 -41.94 22.64
N THR A 12 12.11 -41.64 23.66
CA THR A 12 10.86 -42.38 23.88
C THR A 12 9.89 -42.03 22.75
N PRO A 13 8.91 -42.89 22.42
CA PRO A 13 7.94 -42.59 21.35
C PRO A 13 7.25 -41.23 21.53
N THR A 14 7.04 -40.82 22.79
CA THR A 14 6.46 -39.53 23.16
C THR A 14 7.38 -38.35 22.83
N ASP A 15 8.70 -38.50 22.99
CA ASP A 15 9.69 -37.47 22.61
C ASP A 15 9.71 -37.28 21.09
N GLN A 16 9.57 -38.37 20.32
CA GLN A 16 9.53 -38.30 18.86
C GLN A 16 8.29 -37.57 18.35
N VAL A 17 7.12 -37.83 18.93
CA VAL A 17 5.88 -37.11 18.56
C VAL A 17 5.99 -35.62 18.90
N THR A 18 6.59 -35.29 20.05
CA THR A 18 6.78 -33.89 20.47
C THR A 18 7.72 -33.15 19.52
N ASP A 19 8.84 -33.76 19.13
CA ASP A 19 9.79 -33.18 18.17
C ASP A 19 9.17 -32.96 16.78
N LEU A 20 8.31 -33.89 16.32
CA LEU A 20 7.60 -33.74 15.05
C LEU A 20 6.61 -32.57 15.09
N VAL A 21 5.85 -32.44 16.17
CA VAL A 21 4.88 -31.34 16.36
C VAL A 21 5.61 -30.00 16.44
N GLU A 22 6.71 -29.92 17.19
CA GLU A 22 7.54 -28.71 17.28
C GLU A 22 8.12 -28.33 15.91
N SER A 23 8.57 -29.32 15.13
CA SER A 23 9.11 -29.12 13.77
C SER A 23 8.06 -28.55 12.82
N VAL A 24 6.86 -29.13 12.77
CA VAL A 24 5.76 -28.64 11.91
C VAL A 24 5.32 -27.24 12.32
N LYS A 25 5.20 -26.99 13.63
CA LYS A 25 4.86 -25.66 14.17
C LYS A 25 5.90 -24.62 13.78
N SER A 26 7.19 -24.97 13.85
CA SER A 26 8.28 -24.09 13.48
C SER A 26 8.27 -23.76 11.98
N TYR A 27 7.94 -24.73 11.14
CA TYR A 27 7.82 -24.58 9.69
C TYR A 27 6.65 -23.68 9.32
N ALA A 28 5.46 -23.95 9.86
CA ALA A 28 4.28 -23.12 9.65
C ALA A 28 4.54 -21.66 10.07
N ARG A 29 5.31 -21.45 11.14
CA ARG A 29 5.71 -20.10 11.58
C ARG A 29 6.71 -19.44 10.64
N GLN A 30 7.64 -20.19 10.05
CA GLN A 30 8.58 -19.67 9.05
C GLN A 30 7.89 -19.32 7.73
N GLU A 31 7.00 -20.18 7.25
CA GLU A 31 6.24 -19.94 6.03
C GLU A 31 5.24 -18.81 6.16
N THR A 32 4.73 -18.51 7.36
CA THR A 32 3.72 -17.45 7.55
C THR A 32 4.31 -16.09 7.91
N LEU A 33 5.35 -16.03 8.76
CA LEU A 33 5.88 -14.75 9.23
C LEU A 33 6.69 -14.00 8.15
N GLY A 34 7.38 -14.73 7.27
CA GLY A 34 8.08 -14.15 6.12
C GLY A 34 7.15 -13.32 5.22
N PRO A 35 6.10 -13.93 4.62
CA PRO A 35 5.17 -13.23 3.76
C PRO A 35 4.33 -12.19 4.51
N LEU A 36 3.97 -12.43 5.78
CA LEU A 36 3.19 -11.47 6.56
C LEU A 36 3.96 -10.15 6.79
N LYS A 37 5.26 -10.23 7.08
CA LYS A 37 6.10 -9.03 7.23
C LYS A 37 6.25 -8.28 5.90
N GLY A 38 6.35 -9.01 4.79
CA GLY A 38 6.35 -8.43 3.44
C GLY A 38 5.04 -7.69 3.13
N ALA A 39 3.91 -8.33 3.37
CA ALA A 39 2.58 -7.77 3.18
C ALA A 39 2.35 -6.52 4.05
N ALA A 40 2.75 -6.57 5.32
CA ALA A 40 2.63 -5.44 6.24
C ALA A 40 3.43 -4.22 5.76
N ARG A 41 4.66 -4.41 5.26
CA ARG A 41 5.47 -3.33 4.70
C ARG A 41 4.86 -2.78 3.41
N TRP A 42 4.40 -3.65 2.52
CA TRP A 42 3.75 -3.24 1.28
C TRP A 42 2.48 -2.42 1.55
N LEU A 43 1.63 -2.88 2.47
CA LEU A 43 0.42 -2.18 2.91
C LEU A 43 0.78 -0.82 3.51
N GLY A 44 1.77 -0.77 4.41
CA GLY A 44 2.21 0.49 5.02
C GLY A 44 2.68 1.51 4.00
N MET A 45 3.49 1.10 3.03
CA MET A 45 3.94 1.96 1.93
C MET A 45 2.77 2.40 1.03
N GLY A 46 1.84 1.48 0.72
CA GLY A 46 0.65 1.77 -0.06
C GLY A 46 -0.24 2.82 0.62
N THR A 47 -0.50 2.67 1.91
CA THR A 47 -1.30 3.62 2.70
C THR A 47 -0.63 4.98 2.82
N ALA A 48 0.69 5.02 3.00
CA ALA A 48 1.44 6.28 3.06
C ALA A 48 1.39 7.01 1.70
N ALA A 49 1.61 6.28 0.61
CA ALA A 49 1.53 6.84 -0.75
C ALA A 49 0.11 7.33 -1.08
N ALA A 50 -0.92 6.54 -0.75
CA ALA A 50 -2.31 6.91 -0.97
C ALA A 50 -2.71 8.17 -0.17
N SER A 51 -2.32 8.23 1.11
CA SER A 51 -2.56 9.40 1.96
C SER A 51 -1.85 10.64 1.41
N SER A 52 -0.59 10.49 0.99
CA SER A 52 0.19 11.59 0.40
C SER A 52 -0.43 12.10 -0.90
N LEU A 53 -0.88 11.21 -1.78
CA LEU A 53 -1.59 11.56 -3.01
C LEU A 53 -2.92 12.26 -2.72
N GLY A 54 -3.72 11.73 -1.79
CA GLY A 54 -4.98 12.36 -1.39
C GLY A 54 -4.78 13.76 -0.85
N LEU A 55 -3.79 13.96 0.02
CA LEU A 55 -3.46 15.27 0.58
C LEU A 55 -2.99 16.25 -0.50
N SER A 56 -2.12 15.82 -1.41
CA SER A 56 -1.69 16.63 -2.54
C SER A 56 -2.87 17.04 -3.43
N MET A 57 -3.84 16.15 -3.65
CA MET A 57 -5.03 16.44 -4.45
C MET A 57 -5.90 17.54 -3.83
N VAL A 58 -6.07 17.52 -2.50
CA VAL A 58 -6.79 18.58 -1.77
C VAL A 58 -6.08 19.92 -1.94
N PHE A 59 -4.75 19.95 -1.75
CA PHE A 59 -4.00 21.18 -1.94
C PHE A 59 -4.03 21.70 -3.37
N LEU A 60 -3.98 20.82 -4.37
CA LEU A 60 -4.14 21.20 -5.77
C LEU A 60 -5.52 21.77 -6.06
N ALA A 61 -6.59 21.19 -5.51
CA ALA A 61 -7.94 21.73 -5.65
C ALA A 61 -8.03 23.16 -5.11
N LEU A 62 -7.47 23.39 -3.90
CA LEU A 62 -7.43 24.71 -3.29
C LEU A 62 -6.56 25.69 -4.10
N ALA A 63 -5.41 25.25 -4.61
CA ALA A 63 -4.51 26.08 -5.40
C ALA A 63 -5.14 26.52 -6.72
N VAL A 64 -5.80 25.60 -7.43
CA VAL A 64 -6.50 25.90 -8.70
C VAL A 64 -7.67 26.83 -8.45
N LEU A 65 -8.47 26.56 -7.42
CA LEU A 65 -9.59 27.43 -7.05
C LEU A 65 -9.10 28.85 -6.76
N ARG A 66 -8.04 28.96 -5.95
CA ARG A 66 -7.48 30.25 -5.56
C ARG A 66 -6.85 30.99 -6.74
N LEU A 67 -6.14 30.28 -7.61
CA LEU A 67 -5.59 30.86 -8.84
C LEU A 67 -6.70 31.35 -9.77
N SER A 68 -7.79 30.58 -9.91
CA SER A 68 -8.92 30.96 -10.75
C SER A 68 -9.61 32.23 -10.20
N GLN A 69 -9.78 32.32 -8.88
CA GLN A 69 -10.34 33.51 -8.23
C GLN A 69 -9.43 34.73 -8.37
N ASP A 70 -8.11 34.57 -8.21
CA ASP A 70 -7.12 35.65 -8.34
C ASP A 70 -7.06 36.20 -9.77
N LEU A 71 -7.14 35.32 -10.78
CA LEU A 71 -7.16 35.71 -12.19
C LEU A 71 -8.51 36.24 -12.66
N GLY A 72 -9.62 35.74 -12.13
CA GLY A 72 -10.97 36.15 -12.54
C GLY A 72 -11.37 37.52 -12.02
N GLY A 73 -10.81 37.93 -10.88
CA GLY A 73 -11.06 39.23 -10.25
C GLY A 73 -12.56 39.59 -10.19
N THR A 74 -12.87 40.87 -10.35
CA THR A 74 -14.26 41.37 -10.29
C THR A 74 -15.15 40.95 -11.46
N THR A 75 -14.58 40.37 -12.52
CA THR A 75 -15.34 40.00 -13.74
C THR A 75 -16.16 38.74 -13.55
N LEU A 76 -15.66 37.81 -12.72
CA LEU A 76 -16.34 36.55 -12.40
C LEU A 76 -16.97 36.56 -10.99
N ASP A 77 -16.92 37.69 -10.29
CA ASP A 77 -17.56 37.86 -8.98
C ASP A 77 -19.09 38.04 -9.08
N GLY A 78 -19.78 37.80 -7.96
CA GLY A 78 -21.25 37.90 -7.88
C GLY A 78 -21.95 36.68 -8.51
N SER A 79 -22.86 36.93 -9.46
CA SER A 79 -23.67 35.86 -10.09
C SER A 79 -22.85 34.83 -10.89
N TRP A 80 -21.63 35.16 -11.32
CA TRP A 80 -20.76 34.27 -12.09
C TRP A 80 -19.73 33.51 -11.25
N SER A 81 -19.72 33.70 -9.93
CA SER A 81 -18.73 33.09 -9.01
C SER A 81 -18.72 31.56 -9.04
N PHE A 82 -19.82 30.94 -9.47
CA PHE A 82 -19.92 29.50 -9.64
C PHE A 82 -18.91 28.94 -10.68
N LEU A 83 -18.47 29.76 -11.66
CA LEU A 83 -17.50 29.34 -12.68
C LEU A 83 -16.18 28.88 -12.08
N HIS A 84 -15.69 29.53 -11.02
CA HIS A 84 -14.45 29.14 -10.36
C HIS A 84 -14.49 27.70 -9.83
N TYR A 85 -15.63 27.32 -9.25
CA TYR A 85 -15.85 25.96 -8.77
C TYR A 85 -15.99 24.98 -9.93
N PHE A 86 -16.64 25.37 -11.02
CA PHE A 86 -16.78 24.54 -12.21
C PHE A 86 -15.43 24.26 -12.90
N PHE A 87 -14.57 25.28 -13.06
CA PHE A 87 -13.21 25.10 -13.57
C PHE A 87 -12.37 24.21 -12.66
N THR A 88 -12.42 24.44 -11.35
CA THR A 88 -11.70 23.60 -10.37
C THR A 88 -12.16 22.15 -10.47
N LEU A 89 -13.47 21.91 -10.62
CA LEU A 89 -14.04 20.59 -10.77
C LEU A 89 -13.53 19.89 -12.03
N ILE A 90 -13.51 20.57 -13.18
CA ILE A 90 -12.97 20.03 -14.43
C ILE A 90 -11.50 19.61 -14.26
N VAL A 91 -10.67 20.48 -13.68
CA VAL A 91 -9.24 20.20 -13.49
C VAL A 91 -9.04 19.00 -12.56
N ILE A 92 -9.77 18.94 -11.44
CA ILE A 92 -9.67 17.81 -10.51
C ILE A 92 -10.20 16.53 -11.13
N SER A 93 -11.30 16.56 -11.89
CA SER A 93 -11.81 15.39 -12.61
C SER A 93 -10.79 14.85 -13.61
N LEU A 94 -10.09 15.72 -14.34
CA LEU A 94 -9.00 15.34 -15.24
C LEU A 94 -7.84 14.68 -14.49
N LEU A 95 -7.42 15.24 -13.35
CA LEU A 95 -6.36 14.67 -12.53
C LEU A 95 -6.76 13.31 -11.93
N VAL A 96 -8.01 13.16 -11.48
CA VAL A 96 -8.55 11.88 -11.01
C VAL A 96 -8.53 10.86 -12.13
N TRP A 97 -9.03 11.22 -13.32
CA TRP A 97 -9.01 10.35 -14.49
C TRP A 97 -7.58 9.94 -14.87
N LEU A 98 -6.63 10.89 -14.87
CA LEU A 98 -5.22 10.61 -15.11
C LEU A 98 -4.66 9.66 -14.05
N SER A 99 -4.95 9.87 -12.77
CA SER A 99 -4.54 8.97 -11.70
C SER A 99 -5.02 7.54 -11.94
N PHE A 100 -6.30 7.36 -12.28
CA PHE A 100 -6.85 6.05 -12.65
C PHE A 100 -6.20 5.47 -13.91
N SER A 101 -5.92 6.28 -14.92
CA SER A 101 -5.27 5.84 -16.17
C SER A 101 -3.86 5.28 -15.94
N ARG A 102 -3.19 5.72 -14.87
CA ARG A 102 -1.82 5.28 -14.50
C ARG A 102 -1.79 4.00 -13.69
N ILE A 103 -2.94 3.52 -13.21
CA ILE A 103 -3.05 2.20 -12.59
C ILE A 103 -2.98 1.16 -13.72
N SER A 104 -1.74 0.86 -14.14
CA SER A 104 -1.43 -0.15 -15.15
C SER A 104 -1.88 -1.52 -14.64
N GLN A 105 -2.96 -2.05 -15.22
CA GLN A 105 -3.36 -3.44 -15.05
C GLN A 105 -2.39 -4.31 -15.87
N ARG A 106 -1.17 -4.53 -15.38
CA ARG A 106 -0.36 -5.63 -15.91
C ARG A 106 -1.02 -6.92 -15.45
N SER A 107 -1.86 -7.46 -16.34
CA SER A 107 -2.36 -8.82 -16.30
C SER A 107 -1.26 -9.77 -15.83
N LEU A 108 -1.52 -10.50 -14.73
CA LEU A 108 -0.74 -11.65 -14.26
C LEU A 108 -0.92 -12.89 -15.18
N ALA A 109 -1.29 -12.69 -16.45
CA ALA A 109 -1.35 -13.74 -17.45
C ALA A 109 -0.39 -13.40 -18.60
N LYS A 110 0.89 -13.73 -18.39
CA LYS A 110 1.71 -14.30 -19.47
C LYS A 110 2.59 -15.37 -18.85
N GLY A 111 1.97 -16.52 -18.60
CA GLY A 111 2.70 -17.77 -18.56
C GLY A 111 3.16 -18.07 -19.98
N GLU A 112 4.46 -18.00 -20.20
CA GLU A 112 5.19 -18.78 -21.20
C GLU A 112 6.26 -19.56 -20.43
#